data_AF-A0A379TCW4-F1
#
_entry.id   AF-A0A379TCW4-F1
#
_cell.length_a   1.000
_cell.length_b   1.000
_cell.length_c   1.000
_cell.angle_alpha   90.00
_cell.angle_beta   90.00
_cell.angle_gamma   90.00
#
_symmetry.space_group_name_H-M   'P 1'
#
loop_
_entity.id
_entity.type
_entity.pdbx_description
1 polymer ?
#
loop_
_entity_poly.entity_id
_entity_poly.type
_entity_poly.pdbx_seq_one_letter_code
_entity_poly.pdbx_strand_id
1 'polypeptide(L)' 'MQLAPGLAVNLRTGARCDVAQLSNIVAMAGIGHPPRFFATLESCGAHPQKCVPLADHQTLAPC' A
#
# COMPACT_ATOMS: atom_id res chain seq x y z
N MET A 1 -17.31 -12.61 6.70
CA MET A 1 -17.32 -11.32 5.95
C MET A 1 -15.89 -10.95 5.62
N GLN A 2 -15.57 -10.72 4.35
CA GLN A 2 -14.26 -10.28 3.90
C GLN A 2 -14.39 -8.81 3.47
N LEU A 3 -13.59 -7.93 4.07
CA LEU A 3 -13.56 -6.52 3.67
C LEU A 3 -12.89 -6.40 2.31
N ALA A 4 -13.57 -5.74 1.37
CA ALA A 4 -13.00 -5.41 0.07
C ALA A 4 -12.31 -4.04 0.15
N PRO A 5 -11.08 -3.90 -0.39
CA PRO A 5 -10.41 -2.61 -0.48
C PRO A 5 -11.13 -1.67 -1.46
N GLY A 6 -11.05 -0.37 -1.19
CA GLY A 6 -11.52 0.68 -2.10
C GLY A 6 -10.44 1.16 -3.08
N LEU A 7 -10.71 2.27 -3.77
CA LEU A 7 -9.75 2.91 -4.68
C LEU A 7 -8.51 3.43 -3.94
N ALA A 8 -7.36 3.42 -4.62
CA ALA A 8 -6.19 4.17 -4.18
C ALA A 8 -6.50 5.67 -4.19
N VAL A 9 -6.06 6.38 -3.16
CA VAL A 9 -6.26 7.83 -3.03
C VAL A 9 -4.91 8.51 -2.96
N ASN A 10 -4.65 9.42 -3.89
CA ASN A 10 -3.48 10.28 -3.82
C ASN A 10 -3.68 11.32 -2.69
N LEU A 11 -2.86 11.25 -1.64
CA LEU A 11 -3.00 12.14 -0.47
C LEU A 11 -2.71 13.62 -0.77
N ARG A 12 -1.96 13.93 -1.83
CA ARG A 12 -1.63 15.32 -2.21
C ARG A 12 -2.75 15.95 -3.04
N THR A 13 -3.37 15.20 -3.93
CA THR A 13 -4.34 15.73 -4.91
C THR A 13 -5.78 15.30 -4.66
N GLY A 14 -6.01 14.28 -3.84
CA GLY A 14 -7.32 13.66 -3.61
C GLY A 14 -7.81 12.79 -4.77
N ALA A 15 -7.06 12.69 -5.86
CA ALA A 15 -7.42 11.86 -7.00
C ALA A 15 -7.54 10.40 -6.59
N ARG A 16 -8.54 9.71 -7.15
CA ARG A 16 -8.81 8.30 -6.88
C ARG A 16 -8.63 7.48 -8.14
N CYS A 17 -7.94 6.36 -8.04
CA CYS A 17 -7.76 5.43 -9.14
C CYS A 17 -7.74 3.99 -8.65
N ASP A 18 -7.90 3.06 -9.58
CA ASP A 18 -7.68 1.65 -9.28
C ASP A 18 -6.19 1.42 -8.97
N VAL A 19 -5.90 0.56 -8.00
CA VAL A 19 -4.52 0.24 -7.60
C VAL A 19 -3.76 -0.40 -8.75
N ALA A 20 -4.43 -1.15 -9.63
CA ALA A 20 -3.83 -1.77 -10.81
C ALA A 20 -3.31 -0.76 -11.84
N GLN A 21 -3.78 0.49 -11.81
CA GLN A 21 -3.31 1.54 -12.72
C GLN A 21 -1.97 2.15 -12.26
N LEU A 22 -1.53 1.85 -11.04
CA LEU A 22 -0.29 2.38 -10.50
C LEU A 22 0.91 1.58 -11.02
N SER A 23 1.86 2.27 -11.63
CA SER A 23 3.13 1.71 -12.08
C SER A 23 4.29 2.17 -11.19
N ASN A 24 5.36 1.37 -11.13
CA ASN A 24 6.60 1.68 -10.41
C ASN A 24 6.38 2.06 -8.93
N ILE A 25 5.55 1.30 -8.22
CA ILE A 25 5.21 1.60 -6.83
C ILE A 25 6.12 0.87 -5.83
N VAL A 26 6.38 1.52 -4.70
CA VAL A 26 6.92 0.90 -3.49
C VAL A 26 5.81 0.87 -2.46
N ALA A 27 5.49 -0.32 -1.95
CA ALA A 27 4.48 -0.50 -0.91
C ALA A 27 5.16 -0.50 0.46
N MET A 28 4.66 0.30 1.40
CA MET A 28 5.16 0.34 2.77
C MET A 28 4.00 0.16 3.75
N ALA A 29 4.20 -0.64 4.80
CA ALA A 29 3.15 -0.87 5.79
C ALA A 29 3.72 -1.05 7.19
N GLY A 30 3.28 -0.19 8.12
CA GLY A 30 3.51 -0.29 9.56
C GLY A 30 2.22 -0.64 10.28
N ILE A 31 1.84 -1.92 10.20
CA ILE A 31 0.67 -2.51 10.85
C ILE A 31 1.08 -3.85 11.47
N GLY A 32 0.29 -4.40 12.40
CA GLY A 32 0.65 -5.66 13.08
C GLY A 32 0.90 -6.88 12.17
N HIS A 33 0.46 -6.87 10.90
CA HIS A 33 0.82 -7.91 9.92
C HIS A 33 0.98 -7.33 8.49
N PRO A 34 2.15 -6.73 8.17
CA PRO A 34 2.41 -6.11 6.87
C PRO A 34 2.18 -7.03 5.64
N PRO A 35 2.47 -8.34 5.68
CA PRO A 35 2.24 -9.22 4.52
C PRO A 35 0.79 -9.22 4.02
N ARG A 36 -0.20 -9.03 4.91
CA ARG A 36 -1.61 -8.98 4.50
C ARG A 36 -1.91 -7.76 3.62
N PHE A 37 -1.25 -6.63 3.88
CA PHE A 37 -1.40 -5.44 3.06
C PHE A 37 -0.83 -5.67 1.66
N PHE A 38 0.37 -6.24 1.55
CA PHE A 38 1.00 -6.52 0.26
C PHE A 38 0.20 -7.55 -0.56
N ALA A 39 -0.27 -8.63 0.07
CA ALA A 39 -1.14 -9.60 -0.59
C ALA A 39 -2.46 -8.97 -1.08
N THR A 40 -2.99 -7.99 -0.34
CA THR A 40 -4.19 -7.25 -0.78
C THR A 40 -3.89 -6.44 -2.05
N LEU A 41 -2.76 -5.72 -2.09
CA LEU A 41 -2.34 -4.97 -3.28
C LEU A 41 -2.18 -5.88 -4.50
N GLU A 42 -1.53 -7.03 -4.35
CA GLU A 42 -1.40 -8.02 -5.42
C GLU A 42 -2.75 -8.57 -5.89
N SER A 43 -3.67 -8.87 -4.96
CA SER A 43 -5.03 -9.32 -5.30
C SER A 43 -5.84 -8.26 -6.07
N CYS A 44 -5.50 -6.99 -5.89
CA CYS A 44 -6.08 -5.87 -6.63
C CYS A 44 -5.37 -5.59 -7.97
N GLY A 45 -4.41 -6.42 -8.38
CA GLY A 45 -3.67 -6.27 -9.65
C GLY A 45 -2.51 -5.27 -9.59
N ALA A 46 -2.10 -4.85 -8.39
CA ALA A 46 -0.92 -4.01 -8.22
C ALA A 46 0.35 -4.85 -8.13
N HIS A 47 1.45 -4.34 -8.68
CA HIS A 47 2.74 -5.01 -8.66
C HIS A 47 3.81 -4.10 -8.06
N PRO A 48 3.96 -4.08 -6.72
CA PRO A 48 5.01 -3.30 -6.08
C PRO A 48 6.40 -3.81 -6.45
N GLN A 49 7.29 -2.89 -6.81
CA GLN A 49 8.70 -3.22 -7.04
C GLN A 49 9.43 -3.57 -5.74
N LYS A 50 8.94 -3.04 -4.62
CA LYS A 50 9.48 -3.27 -3.29
C LYS A 50 8.38 -3.20 -2.25
N CYS A 51 8.42 -4.12 -1.30
CA CYS A 51 7.58 -4.13 -0.11
C CYS A 51 8.45 -3.84 1.10
N VAL A 52 8.13 -2.79 1.85
CA VAL A 52 8.86 -2.36 3.05
C VAL A 52 7.96 -2.55 4.26
N PRO A 53 8.17 -3.62 5.05
CA PRO A 53 7.54 -3.72 6.35
C PRO A 53 8.15 -2.67 7.28
N LEU A 54 7.31 -1.86 7.90
CA LEU A 54 7.70 -0.93 8.96
C LEU A 54 7.33 -1.56 10.29
N ALA A 55 8.19 -1.41 11.30
CA ALA A 55 7.84 -1.82 12.66
C ALA A 55 6.69 -0.93 13.16
N ASP A 56 5.81 -1.49 14.01
CA ASP A 56 4.84 -0.67 14.73
C ASP A 56 5.60 0.43 15.49
N HIS A 57 5.24 1.69 15.25
CA HIS A 57 5.90 2.90 15.77
C HIS A 57 7.28 3.26 15.19
N GLN A 58 7.67 2.74 14.02
CA GLN A 58 8.87 3.22 13.35
C GLN A 58 8.69 4.66 12.85
N THR A 59 9.45 5.60 13.41
CA THR A 59 9.50 6.99 12.93
C THR A 59 10.13 7.03 11.54
N LEU A 60 9.35 7.49 10.55
CA LEU A 60 9.86 7.83 9.23
C LEU A 60 10.56 9.19 9.33
N ALA A 61 11.88 9.17 9.48
CA ALA A 61 12.69 10.37 9.39
C ALA A 61 13.01 10.68 7.91
N PRO A 62 12.88 11.94 7.45
CA PRO A 62 13.41 12.34 6.15
C PRO A 62 14.94 12.21 6.19
N CYS A 63 15.52 11.60 5.14
CA CYS A 63 16.95 11.64 4.88
C CYS A 63 17.39 13.05 4.46
#